data_AF-A0A7C6HN21-F1
#
_entry.id   AF-A0A7C6HN21-F1
#
_cell.length_a   1.000
_cell.length_b   1.000
_cell.length_c   1.000
_cell.angle_alpha   90.00
_cell.angle_beta   90.00
_cell.angle_gamma   90.00
#
_symmetry.space_group_name_H-M   'P 1'
#
loop_
_entity.id
_entity.type
_entity.pdbx_description
1 polymer ?
#
loop_
_entity_poly.entity_id
_entity_poly.type
_entity_poly.pdbx_seq_one_letter_code
_entity_poly.pdbx_strand_id
1 'polypeptide(L)'
;MKMLYVNARGMIVECITPGVKIGGEVTRAILLKKEMNYSGSEAASLVTLQKVISLSAFFLINVLALLGLSSRVEFLQDSVVRFMVYLFILSILAVFACLFLFDQKLDTKVRSWTPQRNWLHKLEQYLLLLFEHVAVLKSTRGELSKQLMLSVIIWLLFPAKMLVLVSLFAANYDPLFIIGVTFISYMISMIPLLPGGLGSFEATMTALLLLMNLPVTDAVTITILFRFITFWFVILLSIAFSGVWKLRQLRGSLN
;
A
#
# COMPACT_ATOMS: atom_id res chain seq x y z
N MET A 1 -10.60 -10.83 -16.16
CA MET A 1 -10.58 -9.45 -16.70
C MET A 1 -11.30 -8.42 -15.82
N LYS A 2 -12.50 -8.70 -15.28
CA LYS A 2 -13.20 -7.76 -14.37
C LYS A 2 -12.36 -7.29 -13.18
N MET A 3 -11.64 -8.19 -12.48
CA MET A 3 -10.73 -7.82 -11.39
C MET A 3 -9.58 -6.91 -11.82
N LEU A 4 -9.03 -7.11 -13.03
CA LEU A 4 -8.00 -6.22 -13.58
C LEU A 4 -8.57 -4.82 -13.83
N TYR A 5 -9.81 -4.73 -14.31
CA TYR A 5 -10.51 -3.46 -14.47
C TYR A 5 -10.77 -2.76 -13.13
N VAL A 6 -11.19 -3.49 -12.10
CA VAL A 6 -11.35 -2.97 -10.74
C VAL A 6 -10.03 -2.39 -10.22
N ASN A 7 -8.93 -3.12 -10.38
CA ASN A 7 -7.61 -2.67 -9.95
C ASN A 7 -7.10 -1.46 -10.73
N ALA A 8 -7.25 -1.45 -12.06
CA ALA A 8 -6.85 -0.33 -12.93
C ALA A 8 -7.62 0.95 -12.56
N ARG A 9 -8.95 0.86 -12.38
CA ARG A 9 -9.77 1.99 -11.95
C ARG A 9 -9.42 2.47 -10.55
N GLY A 10 -9.17 1.54 -9.62
CA GLY A 10 -8.68 1.87 -8.29
C GLY A 10 -7.37 2.66 -8.34
N MET A 11 -6.42 2.22 -9.17
CA MET A 11 -5.13 2.91 -9.35
C MET A 11 -5.30 4.33 -9.89
N ILE A 12 -6.17 4.55 -10.89
CA ILE A 12 -6.43 5.89 -11.43
C ILE A 12 -6.93 6.83 -10.32
N VAL A 13 -7.90 6.38 -9.53
CA VAL A 13 -8.48 7.21 -8.46
C VAL A 13 -7.46 7.47 -7.35
N GLU A 14 -6.67 6.47 -6.99
CA GLU A 14 -5.61 6.58 -5.98
C GLU A 14 -4.63 7.72 -6.27
N CYS A 15 -4.33 7.97 -7.54
CA CYS A 15 -3.39 9.01 -7.97
C CYS A 15 -3.95 10.43 -7.92
N ILE A 16 -5.27 10.59 -8.06
CA ILE A 16 -5.94 11.90 -8.06
C ILE A 16 -6.52 12.28 -6.70
N THR A 17 -6.66 11.31 -5.78
CA THR A 17 -7.16 11.60 -4.44
C THR A 17 -6.02 11.88 -3.47
N PRO A 18 -6.09 12.97 -2.67
CA PRO A 18 -5.29 13.08 -1.47
C PRO A 18 -5.79 12.06 -0.43
N GLY A 19 -4.94 11.70 0.54
CA GLY A 19 -5.24 10.62 1.47
C GLY A 19 -4.28 9.45 1.28
N VAL A 20 -4.08 8.63 2.31
CA VAL A 20 -3.20 7.44 2.40
C VAL A 20 -3.65 6.34 1.40
N LYS A 21 -3.74 6.65 0.11
CA LYS A 21 -4.22 5.79 -0.97
C LYS A 21 -5.64 5.24 -0.75
N ILE A 22 -6.46 5.93 0.06
CA ILE A 22 -7.80 5.48 0.47
C ILE A 22 -8.81 5.56 -0.69
N GLY A 23 -8.71 6.58 -1.55
CA GLY A 23 -9.64 6.77 -2.68
C GLY A 23 -9.66 5.60 -3.67
N GLY A 24 -8.49 4.98 -3.91
CA GLY A 24 -8.37 3.78 -4.72
C GLY A 24 -9.10 2.58 -4.10
N GLU A 25 -8.96 2.38 -2.78
CA GLU A 25 -9.62 1.29 -2.06
C GLU A 25 -11.14 1.44 -2.05
N VAL A 26 -11.64 2.65 -1.81
CA VAL A 26 -13.09 2.94 -1.90
C VAL A 26 -13.60 2.66 -3.31
N THR A 27 -12.83 3.03 -4.33
CA THR A 27 -13.19 2.74 -5.73
C THR A 27 -13.24 1.24 -6.00
N ARG A 28 -12.28 0.46 -5.49
CA ARG A 28 -12.28 -1.01 -5.60
C ARG A 28 -13.54 -1.59 -4.95
N ALA A 29 -13.90 -1.15 -3.74
CA ALA A 29 -15.10 -1.63 -3.05
C ALA A 29 -16.40 -1.28 -3.81
N ILE A 30 -16.52 -0.05 -4.35
CA ILE A 30 -17.68 0.36 -5.16
C ILE A 30 -17.80 -0.48 -6.43
N LEU A 31 -16.69 -0.77 -7.11
CA LEU A 31 -16.69 -1.56 -8.34
C LEU A 31 -16.96 -3.04 -8.08
N LEU A 32 -16.47 -3.60 -6.98
CA LEU A 32 -16.85 -4.95 -6.55
C LEU A 32 -18.37 -5.05 -6.34
N LYS A 33 -18.97 -4.05 -5.69
CA LYS A 33 -20.43 -3.98 -5.56
C LYS A 33 -21.15 -3.89 -6.90
N LYS A 34 -20.69 -3.03 -7.82
CA LYS A 34 -21.38 -2.77 -9.09
C LYS A 34 -21.21 -3.87 -10.14
N GLU A 35 -20.03 -4.47 -10.22
CA GLU A 35 -19.63 -5.35 -11.34
C GLU A 35 -19.62 -6.85 -10.98
N MET A 36 -19.60 -7.15 -9.68
CA MET A 36 -19.33 -8.50 -9.15
C MET A 36 -20.35 -8.91 -8.06
N ASN A 37 -21.47 -8.19 -7.91
CA ASN A 37 -22.60 -8.51 -7.02
C ASN A 37 -22.28 -8.62 -5.51
N TYR A 38 -21.18 -8.01 -5.06
CA TYR A 38 -20.87 -7.93 -3.63
C TYR A 38 -21.78 -6.93 -2.90
N SER A 39 -22.08 -7.18 -1.63
CA SER A 39 -22.69 -6.14 -0.79
C SER A 39 -21.66 -5.02 -0.48
N GLY A 40 -22.14 -3.84 -0.06
CA GLY A 40 -21.24 -2.72 0.26
C GLY A 40 -20.27 -3.05 1.40
N SER A 41 -20.77 -3.70 2.46
CA SER A 41 -19.98 -4.09 3.63
C SER A 41 -18.99 -5.22 3.31
N GLU A 42 -19.40 -6.17 2.46
CA GLU A 42 -18.56 -7.29 2.03
C GLU A 42 -17.42 -6.85 1.11
N ALA A 43 -17.71 -5.99 0.13
CA ALA A 43 -16.68 -5.42 -0.73
C ALA A 43 -15.66 -4.59 0.08
N ALA A 44 -16.16 -3.80 1.05
CA ALA A 44 -15.29 -3.01 1.92
C ALA A 44 -14.41 -3.90 2.81
N SER A 45 -14.97 -4.96 3.43
CA SER A 45 -14.21 -5.83 4.32
C SER A 45 -13.14 -6.64 3.58
N LEU A 46 -13.43 -7.10 2.35
CA LEU A 46 -12.45 -7.77 1.48
C LEU A 46 -11.27 -6.85 1.13
N VAL A 47 -11.56 -5.62 0.70
CA VAL A 47 -10.51 -4.64 0.34
C VAL A 47 -9.69 -4.27 1.57
N THR A 48 -10.32 -4.10 2.74
CA THR A 48 -9.60 -3.87 4.00
C THR A 48 -8.69 -5.03 4.35
N LEU A 49 -9.17 -6.28 4.28
CA LEU A 49 -8.35 -7.46 4.58
C LEU A 49 -7.12 -7.52 3.67
N GLN A 50 -7.30 -7.32 2.37
CA GLN A 50 -6.19 -7.27 1.41
C GLN A 50 -5.20 -6.14 1.77
N LYS A 51 -5.70 -4.96 2.14
CA LYS A 51 -4.87 -3.82 2.52
C LYS A 51 -4.08 -4.08 3.79
N VAL A 52 -4.70 -4.71 4.79
CA VAL A 52 -4.04 -5.09 6.05
C VAL A 52 -2.90 -6.07 5.77
N ILE A 53 -3.11 -7.10 4.95
CA ILE A 53 -2.05 -8.06 4.59
C ILE A 53 -0.90 -7.38 3.84
N SER A 54 -1.24 -6.56 2.85
CA SER A 54 -0.25 -5.82 2.07
C SER A 54 0.56 -4.86 2.94
N LEU A 55 -0.09 -4.09 3.82
CA LEU A 55 0.59 -3.16 4.72
C LEU A 55 1.38 -3.89 5.81
N SER A 56 0.95 -5.06 6.26
CA SER A 56 1.71 -5.88 7.21
C SER A 56 3.06 -6.27 6.62
N ALA A 57 3.08 -6.76 5.36
CA ALA A 57 4.34 -7.03 4.65
C ALA A 57 5.20 -5.76 4.48
N PHE A 58 4.58 -4.64 4.09
CA PHE A 58 5.27 -3.35 3.96
C PHE A 58 5.97 -2.94 5.26
N PHE A 59 5.24 -2.89 6.37
CA PHE A 59 5.79 -2.44 7.66
C PHE A 59 6.83 -3.41 8.21
N LEU A 60 6.66 -4.72 8.02
CA LEU A 60 7.68 -5.72 8.38
C LEU A 60 9.00 -5.47 7.63
N ILE A 61 8.95 -5.22 6.32
CA ILE A 61 10.14 -4.89 5.54
C ILE A 61 10.76 -3.57 6.01
N ASN A 62 9.93 -2.57 6.34
CA ASN A 62 10.42 -1.29 6.85
C ASN A 62 11.17 -1.41 8.18
N VAL A 63 10.72 -2.29 9.09
CA VAL A 63 11.47 -2.57 10.32
C VAL A 63 12.89 -3.05 9.99
N LEU A 64 13.02 -4.01 9.08
CA LEU A 64 14.32 -4.55 8.67
C LEU A 64 15.18 -3.50 7.96
N ALA A 65 14.57 -2.71 7.06
CA ALA A 65 15.27 -1.64 6.35
C ALA A 65 15.79 -0.56 7.32
N LEU A 66 14.98 -0.13 8.29
CA LEU A 66 15.36 0.88 9.27
C LEU A 66 16.44 0.40 10.24
N LEU A 67 16.43 -0.89 10.62
CA LEU A 67 17.51 -1.47 11.41
C LEU A 67 18.85 -1.31 10.70
N GLY A 68 18.87 -1.58 9.38
CA GLY A 68 20.03 -1.41 8.52
C GLY A 68 20.49 0.05 8.33
N LEU A 69 19.55 1.00 8.29
CA LEU A 69 19.83 2.42 8.06
C LEU A 69 20.17 3.22 9.31
N SER A 70 19.78 2.74 10.48
CA SER A 70 19.85 3.50 11.74
C SER A 70 21.26 3.98 12.10
N SER A 71 22.30 3.33 11.58
CA SER A 71 23.70 3.74 11.75
C SER A 71 24.22 4.67 10.65
N ARG A 72 23.48 4.83 9.54
CA ARG A 72 23.95 5.48 8.30
C ARG A 72 23.30 6.83 8.03
N VAL A 73 22.08 7.06 8.53
CA VAL A 73 21.34 8.32 8.35
C VAL A 73 21.39 9.12 9.65
N GLU A 74 22.01 10.31 9.64
CA GLU A 74 22.18 11.15 10.84
C GLU A 74 20.86 11.38 11.59
N PHE A 75 19.76 11.66 10.87
CA PHE A 75 18.43 11.83 11.47
C PHE A 75 17.93 10.60 12.24
N LEU A 76 18.30 9.39 11.80
CA LEU A 76 17.91 8.13 12.47
C LEU A 76 18.90 7.69 13.55
N GLN A 77 20.05 8.37 13.69
CA GLN A 77 21.00 8.12 14.76
C GLN A 77 20.51 8.72 16.08
N ASP A 78 19.70 9.79 16.03
CA ASP A 78 19.05 10.33 17.21
C ASP A 78 18.18 9.27 17.89
N SER A 79 18.45 9.01 19.16
CA SER A 79 17.84 7.91 19.90
C SER A 79 16.35 8.11 20.11
N VAL A 80 15.90 9.37 20.26
CA VAL A 80 14.50 9.73 20.47
C VAL A 80 13.72 9.56 19.16
N VAL A 81 14.23 10.12 18.06
CA VAL A 81 13.62 9.98 16.72
C VAL A 81 13.51 8.50 16.34
N ARG A 82 14.60 7.75 16.51
CA ARG A 82 14.62 6.32 16.22
C ARG A 82 13.60 5.55 17.04
N PHE A 83 13.50 5.82 18.34
CA PHE A 83 12.51 5.20 19.22
C PHE A 83 11.07 5.53 18.77
N MET A 84 10.79 6.80 18.44
CA MET A 84 9.47 7.22 17.97
C MET A 84 9.08 6.53 16.65
N VAL A 85 10.01 6.40 15.70
CA VAL A 85 9.76 5.72 14.43
C VAL A 85 9.48 4.23 14.63
N TYR A 86 10.28 3.54 15.45
CA TYR A 86 10.03 2.13 15.76
C TYR A 86 8.73 1.93 16.51
N LEU A 87 8.43 2.77 17.50
CA LEU A 87 7.17 2.71 18.24
C LEU A 87 5.96 2.87 17.31
N PHE A 88 6.03 3.83 16.38
CA PHE A 88 4.99 4.04 15.39
C PHE A 88 4.77 2.81 14.52
N ILE A 89 5.83 2.26 13.91
CA ILE A 89 5.72 1.09 13.02
C ILE A 89 5.26 -0.15 13.78
N LEU A 90 5.82 -0.42 14.96
CA LEU A 90 5.44 -1.55 15.80
C LEU A 90 4.00 -1.43 16.32
N SER A 91 3.51 -0.22 16.58
CA SER A 91 2.10 -0.02 16.97
C SER A 91 1.14 -0.39 15.84
N ILE A 92 1.46 -0.05 14.59
CA ILE A 92 0.65 -0.42 13.42
C ILE A 92 0.68 -1.94 13.21
N LEU A 93 1.86 -2.55 13.29
CA LEU A 93 2.00 -4.00 13.21
C LEU A 93 1.24 -4.71 14.33
N ALA A 94 1.24 -4.16 15.54
CA ALA A 94 0.48 -4.70 16.66
C ALA A 94 -1.04 -4.62 16.43
N VAL A 95 -1.54 -3.54 15.83
CA VAL A 95 -2.96 -3.41 15.43
C VAL A 95 -3.33 -4.47 14.39
N PHE A 96 -2.50 -4.67 13.36
CA PHE A 96 -2.74 -5.72 12.37
C PHE A 96 -2.66 -7.12 12.99
N ALA A 97 -1.66 -7.39 13.81
CA ALA A 97 -1.54 -8.66 14.52
C ALA A 97 -2.75 -8.90 15.45
N CYS A 98 -3.25 -7.87 16.12
CA CYS A 98 -4.44 -7.95 16.97
C CYS A 98 -5.67 -8.43 16.18
N LEU A 99 -5.86 -7.93 14.94
CA LEU A 99 -6.92 -8.38 14.04
C LEU A 99 -6.85 -9.90 13.78
N PHE A 100 -5.65 -10.45 13.55
CA PHE A 100 -5.48 -11.87 13.24
C PHE A 100 -5.44 -12.78 14.47
N LEU A 101 -4.89 -12.30 15.59
CA LEU A 101 -4.70 -13.09 16.82
C LEU A 101 -5.94 -13.13 17.70
N PHE A 102 -6.75 -12.07 17.68
CA PHE A 102 -7.93 -11.92 18.53
C PHE A 102 -9.23 -11.87 17.74
N ASP A 103 -9.24 -12.31 16.48
CA ASP A 103 -10.41 -12.37 15.59
C ASP A 103 -11.65 -12.95 16.29
N GLN A 104 -11.53 -14.09 16.99
CA GLN A 104 -12.65 -14.72 17.69
C GLN A 104 -13.18 -13.89 18.89
N LYS A 105 -12.28 -13.26 19.65
CA LYS A 105 -12.68 -12.41 20.80
C LYS A 105 -13.31 -11.11 20.32
N LEU A 106 -12.82 -10.57 19.21
CA LEU A 106 -13.37 -9.35 18.61
C LEU A 106 -14.73 -9.63 17.96
N ASP A 107 -14.89 -10.77 17.27
CA ASP A 107 -16.18 -11.21 16.70
C ASP A 107 -17.25 -11.36 17.78
N THR A 108 -16.96 -12.11 18.86
CA THR A 108 -17.92 -12.27 19.97
C THR A 108 -18.29 -10.95 20.64
N LYS A 109 -17.32 -10.04 20.80
CA LYS A 109 -17.57 -8.69 21.35
C LYS A 109 -18.45 -7.85 20.43
N VAL A 110 -18.23 -7.90 19.12
CA VAL A 110 -19.05 -7.17 18.15
C VAL A 110 -20.47 -7.76 18.08
N ARG A 111 -20.65 -9.09 18.13
CA ARG A 111 -21.98 -9.72 18.18
C ARG A 111 -22.77 -9.37 19.44
N SER A 112 -22.08 -9.12 20.55
CA SER A 112 -22.73 -8.68 21.80
C SER A 112 -23.13 -7.20 21.80
N TRP A 113 -22.66 -6.43 20.81
CA TRP A 113 -22.96 -5.02 20.70
C TRP A 113 -24.33 -4.83 20.05
N THR A 114 -25.19 -4.02 20.66
CA THR A 114 -26.51 -3.67 20.13
C THR A 114 -26.49 -2.24 19.58
N PRO A 115 -26.41 -2.04 18.25
CA PRO A 115 -26.31 -0.71 17.70
C PRO A 115 -27.66 0.02 17.80
N GLN A 116 -27.62 1.31 18.14
CA GLN A 116 -28.82 2.15 18.25
C GLN A 116 -29.07 3.03 17.00
N ARG A 117 -28.11 3.08 16.06
CA ARG A 117 -28.16 3.96 14.88
C ARG A 117 -27.91 3.16 13.60
N ASN A 118 -28.56 3.54 12.50
CA ASN A 118 -28.46 2.86 11.20
C ASN A 118 -27.03 2.74 10.65
N TRP A 119 -26.17 3.75 10.89
CA TRP A 119 -24.77 3.69 10.45
C TRP A 119 -23.93 2.72 11.30
N LEU A 120 -24.28 2.54 12.57
CA LEU A 120 -23.62 1.59 13.46
C LEU A 120 -23.96 0.15 13.07
N HIS A 121 -25.19 -0.13 12.62
CA HIS A 121 -25.54 -1.45 12.06
C HIS A 121 -24.71 -1.80 10.82
N LYS A 122 -24.45 -0.81 9.94
CA LYS A 122 -23.57 -1.03 8.78
C LYS A 122 -22.13 -1.31 9.21
N LEU A 123 -21.65 -0.63 10.25
CA LEU A 123 -20.32 -0.85 10.81
C LEU A 123 -20.22 -2.23 11.48
N GLU A 124 -21.21 -2.63 12.26
CA GLU A 124 -21.32 -3.97 12.85
C GLU A 124 -21.24 -5.05 11.76
N GLN A 125 -22.10 -4.95 10.73
CA GLN A 125 -22.08 -5.90 9.62
C GLN A 125 -20.72 -5.96 8.92
N TYR A 126 -20.09 -4.81 8.69
CA TYR A 126 -18.75 -4.74 8.11
C TYR A 126 -17.70 -5.45 8.99
N LEU A 127 -17.73 -5.24 10.31
CA LEU A 127 -16.79 -5.85 11.24
C LEU A 127 -16.99 -7.36 11.33
N LEU A 128 -18.23 -7.84 11.38
CA LEU A 128 -18.54 -9.27 11.37
C LEU A 128 -18.02 -9.95 10.10
N LEU A 129 -18.28 -9.35 8.93
CA LEU A 129 -17.74 -9.85 7.65
C LEU A 129 -16.22 -9.81 7.60
N LEU A 130 -15.59 -8.79 8.19
CA LEU A 130 -14.13 -8.72 8.28
C LEU A 130 -13.55 -9.87 9.11
N PHE A 131 -14.12 -10.16 10.27
CA PHE A 131 -13.68 -11.28 11.11
C PHE A 131 -13.97 -12.64 10.48
N GLU A 132 -15.10 -12.77 9.78
CA GLU A 132 -15.41 -13.96 8.99
C GLU A 132 -14.36 -14.19 7.89
N HIS A 133 -14.01 -13.16 7.11
CA HIS A 133 -12.97 -13.28 6.09
C HIS A 133 -11.59 -13.60 6.68
N VAL A 134 -11.24 -13.05 7.85
CA VAL A 134 -10.01 -13.40 8.58
C VAL A 134 -10.03 -14.87 9.01
N ALA A 135 -11.16 -15.35 9.55
CA ALA A 135 -11.31 -16.74 9.97
C ALA A 135 -11.21 -17.71 8.78
N VAL A 136 -11.85 -17.40 7.64
CA VAL A 136 -11.74 -18.18 6.39
C VAL A 136 -10.31 -18.20 5.87
N LEU A 137 -9.62 -17.06 5.89
CA LEU A 137 -8.22 -16.95 5.46
C LEU A 137 -7.29 -17.80 6.33
N LYS A 138 -7.53 -17.84 7.65
CA LYS A 138 -6.75 -18.64 8.60
C LYS A 138 -7.06 -20.13 8.52
N SER A 139 -8.32 -20.51 8.29
CA SER A 139 -8.73 -21.91 8.18
C SER A 139 -8.29 -22.55 6.87
N THR A 140 -8.17 -21.76 5.80
CA THR A 140 -7.65 -22.23 4.51
C THR A 140 -6.15 -22.48 4.60
N ARG A 141 -5.74 -23.76 4.49
CA ARG A 141 -4.36 -24.21 4.73
C ARG A 141 -3.34 -23.42 3.89
N GLY A 142 -2.53 -22.61 4.58
CA GLY A 142 -1.42 -21.86 4.01
C GLY A 142 -1.82 -20.60 3.23
N GLU A 143 -3.10 -20.22 3.18
CA GLU A 143 -3.54 -19.08 2.38
C GLU A 143 -3.03 -17.75 2.92
N LEU A 144 -3.08 -17.55 4.24
CA LEU A 144 -2.46 -16.37 4.90
C LEU A 144 -0.98 -16.23 4.54
N SER A 145 -0.24 -17.34 4.59
CA SER A 145 1.20 -17.35 4.27
C SER A 145 1.43 -17.02 2.80
N LYS A 146 0.67 -17.60 1.87
CA LYS A 146 0.75 -17.29 0.43
C LYS A 146 0.49 -15.81 0.16
N GLN A 147 -0.55 -15.24 0.74
CA GLN A 147 -0.90 -13.83 0.52
C GLN A 147 0.14 -12.88 1.15
N LEU A 148 0.69 -13.23 2.31
CA LEU A 148 1.77 -12.47 2.92
C LEU A 148 3.06 -12.56 2.10
N MET A 149 3.46 -13.75 1.64
CA MET A 149 4.63 -13.94 0.78
C MET A 149 4.49 -13.19 -0.54
N LEU A 150 3.32 -13.28 -1.17
CA LEU A 150 3.03 -12.52 -2.39
C LEU A 150 3.15 -11.01 -2.14
N SER A 151 2.64 -10.53 -0.99
CA SER A 151 2.76 -9.12 -0.61
C SER A 151 4.22 -8.71 -0.39
N VAL A 152 5.03 -9.55 0.28
CA VAL A 152 6.47 -9.31 0.46
C VAL A 152 7.19 -9.22 -0.88
N ILE A 153 6.92 -10.15 -1.81
CA ILE A 153 7.50 -10.13 -3.16
C ILE A 153 7.14 -8.84 -3.88
N ILE A 154 5.86 -8.45 -3.88
CA ILE A 154 5.39 -7.22 -4.53
C ILE A 154 6.10 -5.99 -3.93
N TRP A 155 6.26 -5.94 -2.61
CA TRP A 155 6.94 -4.84 -1.94
C TRP A 155 8.44 -4.81 -2.21
N LEU A 156 9.12 -5.96 -2.29
CA LEU A 156 10.54 -6.04 -2.62
C LEU A 156 10.84 -5.68 -4.08
N LEU A 157 9.88 -5.89 -5.00
CA LEU A 157 10.00 -5.41 -6.37
C LEU A 157 10.07 -3.87 -6.46
N PHE A 158 9.61 -3.15 -5.44
CA PHE A 158 9.66 -1.70 -5.41
C PHE A 158 11.10 -1.15 -5.28
N PRO A 159 11.87 -1.45 -4.22
CA PRO A 159 13.27 -1.07 -4.14
C PRO A 159 14.17 -1.81 -5.15
N ALA A 160 13.80 -3.01 -5.61
CA ALA A 160 14.55 -3.69 -6.67
C ALA A 160 14.66 -2.83 -7.95
N LYS A 161 13.57 -2.18 -8.35
CA LYS A 161 13.58 -1.22 -9.47
C LYS A 161 14.51 -0.04 -9.20
N MET A 162 14.56 0.44 -7.97
CA MET A 162 15.43 1.55 -7.58
C MET A 162 16.90 1.15 -7.64
N LEU A 163 17.24 -0.05 -7.17
CA LEU A 163 18.60 -0.58 -7.23
C LEU A 163 19.09 -0.67 -8.68
N VAL A 164 18.25 -1.18 -9.58
CA VAL A 164 18.56 -1.23 -11.03
C VAL A 164 18.69 0.17 -11.63
N LEU A 165 17.89 1.14 -11.17
CA LEU A 165 17.99 2.49 -11.68
C LEU A 165 19.26 3.19 -11.21
N VAL A 166 19.60 3.10 -9.93
CA VAL A 166 20.79 3.73 -9.34
C VAL A 166 22.08 3.15 -9.90
N SER A 167 22.12 1.86 -10.24
CA SER A 167 23.31 1.24 -10.84
C SER A 167 23.69 1.82 -12.20
N LEU A 168 22.78 2.53 -12.88
CA LEU A 168 23.07 3.24 -14.12
C LEU A 168 23.79 4.58 -13.91
N PHE A 169 23.75 5.14 -12.70
CA PHE A 169 24.32 6.44 -12.36
C PHE A 169 25.53 6.32 -11.42
N ALA A 170 25.57 5.28 -10.58
CA ALA A 170 26.63 5.08 -9.61
C ALA A 170 27.18 3.65 -9.70
N ALA A 171 28.49 3.51 -9.86
CA ALA A 171 29.17 2.22 -9.88
C ALA A 171 29.26 1.57 -8.49
N ASN A 172 29.39 2.38 -7.43
CA ASN A 172 29.49 1.94 -6.05
C ASN A 172 28.41 2.63 -5.22
N TYR A 173 27.41 1.86 -4.77
CA TYR A 173 26.37 2.31 -3.86
C TYR A 173 26.08 1.21 -2.84
N ASP A 174 25.63 1.61 -1.65
CA ASP A 174 25.16 0.67 -0.63
C ASP A 174 23.71 0.25 -0.95
N PRO A 175 23.43 -1.02 -1.29
CA PRO A 175 22.07 -1.48 -1.60
C PRO A 175 21.10 -1.29 -0.44
N LEU A 176 21.59 -1.44 0.80
CA LEU A 176 20.76 -1.30 2.00
C LEU A 176 20.33 0.15 2.18
N PHE A 177 21.24 1.08 1.90
CA PHE A 177 20.93 2.51 1.87
C PHE A 177 19.81 2.81 0.85
N ILE A 178 19.94 2.33 -0.39
CA ILE A 178 18.94 2.56 -1.45
C ILE A 178 17.56 1.96 -1.12
N ILE A 179 17.53 0.74 -0.57
CA ILE A 179 16.29 0.12 -0.09
C ILE A 179 15.61 1.04 0.94
N GLY A 180 16.41 1.54 1.87
CA GLY A 180 15.97 2.46 2.89
C GLY A 180 15.42 3.77 2.37
N VAL A 181 16.18 4.44 1.49
CA VAL A 181 15.76 5.67 0.81
C VAL A 181 14.42 5.46 0.08
N THR A 182 14.28 4.33 -0.61
CA THR A 182 13.05 3.98 -1.34
C THR A 182 11.85 3.88 -0.40
N PHE A 183 11.99 3.16 0.71
CA PHE A 183 10.91 2.91 1.64
C PHE A 183 10.56 4.13 2.50
N ILE A 184 11.55 4.91 2.96
CA ILE A 184 11.33 6.17 3.69
C ILE A 184 10.58 7.15 2.78
N SER A 185 11.02 7.31 1.53
CA SER A 185 10.34 8.18 0.55
C SER A 185 8.89 7.73 0.33
N TYR A 186 8.64 6.42 0.25
CA TYR A 186 7.30 5.89 0.12
C TYR A 186 6.46 6.11 1.39
N MET A 187 7.00 5.94 2.59
CA MET A 187 6.32 6.24 3.85
C MET A 187 5.92 7.72 3.95
N ILE A 188 6.84 8.64 3.61
CA ILE A 188 6.52 10.07 3.60
C ILE A 188 5.44 10.39 2.56
N SER A 189 5.45 9.71 1.41
CA SER A 189 4.40 9.87 0.40
C SER A 189 3.02 9.37 0.84
N MET A 190 2.94 8.53 1.89
CA MET A 190 1.67 8.13 2.47
C MET A 190 1.03 9.24 3.31
N ILE A 191 1.79 10.22 3.78
CA ILE A 191 1.24 11.35 4.53
C ILE A 191 0.31 12.12 3.58
N PRO A 192 -0.96 12.37 3.94
CA PRO A 192 -1.98 12.85 3.03
C PRO A 192 -1.87 14.37 2.76
N LEU A 193 -0.69 14.84 2.34
CA LEU A 193 -0.42 16.23 2.01
C LEU A 193 -0.88 16.58 0.60
N LEU A 194 -0.55 15.73 -0.37
CA LEU A 194 -0.74 15.98 -1.80
C LEU A 194 -1.30 14.73 -2.53
N PRO A 195 -2.07 14.90 -3.61
CA PRO A 195 -2.57 13.79 -4.42
C PRO A 195 -1.43 12.87 -4.89
N GLY A 196 -1.59 11.56 -4.68
CA GLY A 196 -0.57 10.56 -5.05
C GLY A 196 0.78 10.68 -4.33
N GLY A 197 0.89 11.53 -3.30
CA GLY A 197 2.15 11.85 -2.65
C GLY A 197 3.14 12.59 -3.57
N LEU A 198 2.63 13.29 -4.58
CA LEU A 198 3.42 14.15 -5.46
C LEU A 198 4.09 15.26 -4.64
N GLY A 199 5.32 15.61 -4.98
CA GLY A 199 6.13 16.59 -4.26
C GLY A 199 6.81 16.00 -3.04
N SER A 200 6.05 15.39 -2.11
CA SER A 200 6.61 14.86 -0.86
C SER A 200 7.56 13.69 -1.12
N PHE A 201 7.19 12.77 -2.00
CA PHE A 201 8.07 11.64 -2.35
C PHE A 201 9.33 12.12 -3.07
N GLU A 202 9.17 13.00 -4.06
CA GLU A 202 10.25 13.47 -4.90
C GLU A 202 11.27 14.28 -4.09
N ALA A 203 10.77 15.15 -3.20
CA ALA A 203 11.60 15.91 -2.28
C ALA A 203 12.39 15.00 -1.34
N THR A 204 11.72 14.03 -0.68
CA THR A 204 12.39 13.09 0.23
C THR A 204 13.41 12.22 -0.51
N MET A 205 13.03 11.63 -1.64
CA MET A 205 13.91 10.76 -2.42
C MET A 205 15.15 11.52 -2.87
N THR A 206 14.98 12.70 -3.46
CA THR A 206 16.10 13.53 -3.93
C THR A 206 17.00 13.91 -2.76
N ALA A 207 16.44 14.40 -1.65
CA ALA A 207 17.20 14.81 -0.47
C ALA A 207 18.04 13.66 0.11
N LEU A 208 17.48 12.46 0.18
CA LEU A 208 18.18 11.28 0.69
C LEU A 208 19.25 10.77 -0.29
N LEU A 209 19.01 10.84 -1.61
CA LEU A 209 20.01 10.48 -2.62
C LEU A 209 21.20 11.44 -2.63
N LEU A 210 20.98 12.72 -2.33
CA LEU A 210 22.08 13.69 -2.21
C LEU A 210 23.07 13.32 -1.09
N LEU A 211 22.64 12.57 -0.07
CA LEU A 211 23.53 12.05 0.97
C LEU A 211 24.54 11.02 0.45
N MET A 212 24.34 10.49 -0.76
CA MET A 212 25.30 9.63 -1.44
C MET A 212 26.39 10.42 -2.18
N ASN A 213 26.40 11.76 -2.06
CA ASN A 213 27.27 12.66 -2.83
C ASN A 213 27.08 12.56 -4.36
N LEU A 214 25.87 12.18 -4.79
CA LEU A 214 25.51 12.24 -6.21
C LEU A 214 25.37 13.70 -6.66
N PRO A 215 25.72 14.02 -7.92
CA PRO A 215 25.35 15.30 -8.51
C PRO A 215 23.83 15.54 -8.36
N VAL A 216 23.44 16.79 -8.09
CA VAL A 216 22.02 17.15 -7.91
C VAL A 216 21.19 16.77 -9.14
N THR A 217 21.77 16.94 -10.33
CA THR A 217 21.16 16.54 -11.60
C THR A 217 20.81 15.05 -11.63
N ASP A 218 21.68 14.20 -11.10
CA ASP A 218 21.52 12.75 -11.14
C ASP A 218 20.50 12.31 -10.10
N ALA A 219 20.56 12.84 -8.88
CA ALA A 219 19.59 12.56 -7.83
C ALA A 219 18.15 12.92 -8.25
N VAL A 220 17.97 14.08 -8.89
CA VAL A 220 16.67 14.52 -9.44
C VAL A 220 16.25 13.61 -10.60
N THR A 221 17.17 13.28 -11.51
CA THR A 221 16.88 12.42 -12.68
C THR A 221 16.42 11.03 -12.24
N ILE A 222 17.16 10.39 -11.32
CA ILE A 222 16.80 9.10 -10.73
C ILE A 222 15.41 9.17 -10.10
N THR A 223 15.15 10.21 -9.31
CA THR A 223 13.87 10.39 -8.62
C THR A 223 12.70 10.49 -9.61
N ILE A 224 12.83 11.32 -10.65
CA ILE A 224 11.79 11.53 -11.66
C ILE A 224 11.58 10.25 -12.49
N LEU A 225 12.66 9.58 -12.90
CA LEU A 225 12.55 8.31 -13.65
C LEU A 225 11.89 7.23 -12.80
N PHE A 226 12.28 7.10 -11.53
CA PHE A 226 11.65 6.14 -10.62
C PHE A 226 10.16 6.41 -10.45
N ARG A 227 9.78 7.69 -10.32
CA ARG A 227 8.37 8.09 -10.26
C ARG A 227 7.64 7.86 -11.56
N PHE A 228 8.27 8.10 -12.70
CA PHE A 228 7.68 7.76 -13.99
C PHE A 228 7.35 6.27 -14.07
N ILE A 229 8.29 5.40 -13.74
CA ILE A 229 8.12 3.95 -13.79
C ILE A 229 7.06 3.46 -12.80
N THR A 230 7.07 3.98 -11.58
CA THR A 230 6.24 3.44 -10.48
C THR A 230 4.86 4.07 -10.36
N PHE A 231 4.68 5.28 -10.89
CA PHE A 231 3.44 6.05 -10.78
C PHE A 231 2.87 6.36 -12.16
N TRP A 232 3.53 7.21 -12.95
CA TRP A 232 2.97 7.72 -14.22
C TRP A 232 2.72 6.62 -15.26
N PHE A 233 3.67 5.71 -15.45
CA PHE A 233 3.55 4.59 -16.38
C PHE A 233 2.38 3.67 -15.99
N VAL A 234 2.24 3.38 -14.70
CA VAL A 234 1.14 2.53 -14.18
C VAL A 234 -0.22 3.21 -14.39
N ILE A 235 -0.31 4.53 -14.20
CA ILE A 235 -1.53 5.30 -14.46
C ILE A 235 -1.89 5.25 -15.95
N LEU A 236 -0.94 5.52 -16.84
CA LEU A 236 -1.18 5.51 -18.29
C LEU A 236 -1.69 4.14 -18.76
N LEU A 237 -1.04 3.06 -18.32
CA LEU A 237 -1.51 1.70 -18.59
C LEU A 237 -2.91 1.44 -18.02
N SER A 238 -3.19 1.91 -16.82
CA SER A 238 -4.51 1.74 -16.18
C SER A 238 -5.61 2.48 -16.93
N ILE A 239 -5.33 3.69 -17.44
CA ILE A 239 -6.25 4.48 -18.27
C ILE A 239 -6.48 3.78 -19.60
N ALA A 240 -5.41 3.38 -20.29
CA ALA A 240 -5.50 2.68 -21.58
C ALA A 240 -6.32 1.38 -21.44
N PHE A 241 -6.01 0.56 -20.44
CA PHE A 241 -6.75 -0.68 -20.16
C PHE A 241 -8.23 -0.42 -19.85
N SER A 242 -8.51 0.56 -18.99
CA SER A 242 -9.89 0.92 -18.61
C SER A 242 -10.70 1.44 -19.81
N GLY A 243 -10.06 2.21 -20.69
CA GLY A 243 -10.66 2.71 -21.93
C GLY A 243 -11.01 1.58 -22.89
N VAL A 244 -10.05 0.68 -23.17
CA VAL A 244 -10.27 -0.50 -24.03
C VAL A 244 -11.38 -1.40 -23.45
N TRP A 245 -11.38 -1.63 -22.14
CA TRP A 245 -12.41 -2.43 -21.48
C TRP A 245 -13.82 -1.85 -21.67
N LYS A 246 -13.98 -0.53 -21.47
CA LYS A 246 -15.27 0.14 -21.62
C LYS A 246 -15.76 0.15 -23.08
N LEU A 247 -14.85 0.35 -24.04
CA LEU A 247 -15.18 0.27 -25.47
C LEU A 247 -15.67 -1.13 -25.87
N ARG A 248 -15.08 -2.19 -25.31
CA ARG A 248 -15.52 -3.57 -25.56
C ARG A 248 -16.91 -3.86 -24.98
N GLN A 249 -17.21 -3.36 -23.77
CA GLN A 249 -18.54 -3.51 -23.18
C GLN A 249 -19.62 -2.81 -24.03
N LEU A 250 -19.35 -1.60 -24.51
CA LEU A 250 -20.29 -0.86 -25.37
C LEU A 250 -20.54 -1.56 -26.70
N ARG A 251 -19.50 -2.16 -27.31
CA ARG A 251 -19.67 -2.95 -28.54
C ARG A 251 -20.43 -4.26 -28.30
N GLY A 252 -20.21 -4.90 -27.15
CA GLY A 252 -20.92 -6.14 -26.78
C GLY A 252 -22.38 -5.94 -26.36
N SER A 253 -22.81 -4.70 -26.06
CA SER A 253 -24.22 -4.38 -25.78
C SER A 253 -25.01 -3.92 -27.01
N LEU A 254 -24.32 -3.69 -28.14
CA LEU A 254 -24.93 -3.26 -29.41
C LEU A 254 -25.16 -4.43 -30.39
N ASN A 255 -24.66 -5.62 -30.06
CA ASN A 255 -24.85 -6.88 -30.77
C ASN A 255 -25.67 -7.83 -29.90
#